data_AF-A0A1E7FCN6-F1
#
_entry.id   AF-A0A1E7FCN6-F1
#
_cell.length_a   1.000
_cell.length_b   1.000
_cell.length_c   1.000
_cell.angle_alpha   90.00
_cell.angle_beta   90.00
_cell.angle_gamma   90.00
#
_symmetry.space_group_name_H-M   'P 1'
#
loop_
_entity.id
_entity.type
_entity.pdbx_description
1 polymer ?
#
loop_
_entity_poly.entity_id
_entity_poly.type
_entity_poly.pdbx_seq_one_letter_code
_entity_poly.pdbx_strand_id
1 'polypeptide(L)'
;MTAVVSVQSPSSKKTTKKQGRRRSNSLQPHVVEYLKKWLMCEEHINHPYPTEEEKKVMVADTGIDMKRLNNWFVNNRIRYWKPR
;
A
#
# COMPACT_ATOMS: atom_id res chain seq x y z
N MET A 1 18.70 -38.79 -15.66
CA MET A 1 17.45 -38.22 -16.22
C MET A 1 16.55 -38.02 -15.02
N THR A 2 16.22 -36.83 -14.51
CA THR A 2 15.81 -35.56 -15.15
C THR A 2 16.15 -34.39 -14.21
N ALA A 3 16.77 -33.34 -14.75
CA ALA A 3 16.91 -32.05 -14.05
C ALA A 3 15.62 -31.24 -14.27
N VAL A 4 15.01 -30.74 -13.20
CA VAL A 4 13.88 -29.78 -13.30
C VAL A 4 14.41 -28.36 -13.19
N VAL A 5 14.00 -27.56 -14.16
CA VAL A 5 14.46 -26.20 -14.45
C VAL A 5 13.73 -25.14 -13.63
N SER A 6 14.54 -24.17 -13.20
CA SER A 6 14.30 -22.80 -12.75
C SER A 6 12.94 -22.14 -13.09
N VAL A 7 12.31 -21.54 -12.07
CA VAL A 7 11.61 -20.24 -12.21
C VAL A 7 12.16 -19.32 -11.13
N GLN A 8 13.09 -18.45 -11.54
CA GLN A 8 13.48 -17.26 -10.79
C GLN A 8 12.43 -16.19 -11.05
N SER A 9 11.67 -15.82 -10.01
CA SER A 9 10.84 -14.61 -10.02
C SER A 9 11.73 -13.37 -10.16
N PRO A 10 11.45 -12.46 -11.11
CA PRO A 10 12.30 -11.29 -11.32
C PRO A 10 12.09 -10.24 -10.21
N SER A 11 13.18 -10.04 -9.45
CA SER A 11 13.71 -8.74 -9.01
C SER A 11 12.74 -7.55 -8.99
N SER A 12 12.11 -7.28 -7.83
CA SER A 12 11.68 -5.93 -7.48
C SER A 12 12.86 -5.18 -6.87
N LYS A 13 13.60 -4.46 -7.72
CA LYS A 13 14.67 -3.53 -7.34
C LYS A 13 14.16 -2.58 -6.26
N LYS A 14 14.71 -2.66 -5.05
CA LYS A 14 14.56 -1.63 -4.01
C LYS A 14 15.31 -0.38 -4.46
N THR A 15 14.63 0.53 -5.15
CA THR A 15 15.16 1.88 -5.40
C THR A 15 15.03 2.73 -4.13
N THR A 16 16.17 3.27 -3.73
CA THR A 16 16.40 4.16 -2.60
C THR A 16 15.78 5.55 -2.82
N LYS A 17 15.24 6.17 -1.77
CA LYS A 17 15.39 7.62 -1.56
C LYS A 17 15.25 7.97 -0.07
N LYS A 18 16.40 8.20 0.59
CA LYS A 18 16.47 8.92 1.85
C LYS A 18 16.07 10.36 1.57
N GLN A 19 14.87 10.77 1.96
CA GLN A 19 14.52 12.19 2.03
C GLN A 19 14.25 12.56 3.47
N GLY A 20 15.29 13.10 4.12
CA GLY A 20 15.16 13.82 5.38
C GLY A 20 14.30 15.05 5.16
N ARG A 21 13.00 14.94 5.42
CA ARG A 21 12.10 16.08 5.55
C ARG A 21 11.20 15.79 6.74
N ARG A 22 11.13 16.75 7.66
CA ARG A 22 10.40 16.74 8.93
C ARG A 22 9.23 15.75 8.90
N ARG A 23 9.24 14.77 9.81
CA ARG A 23 8.20 13.74 9.95
C ARG A 23 6.88 14.41 10.32
N SER A 24 6.19 15.00 9.35
CA SER A 24 4.80 15.40 9.54
C SER A 24 4.03 14.12 9.80
N ASN A 25 3.54 13.97 11.03
CA ASN A 25 2.87 12.76 11.50
C ASN A 25 1.57 12.49 10.72
N SER A 26 1.03 13.53 10.06
CA SER A 26 -0.15 13.43 9.21
C SER A 26 0.22 13.20 7.74
N LEU A 27 -0.61 12.43 7.03
CA LEU A 27 -0.53 12.31 5.57
C LEU A 27 -1.11 13.58 4.92
N GLN A 28 -0.66 13.89 3.70
CA GLN A 28 -1.21 15.02 2.95
C GLN A 28 -2.71 14.77 2.65
N PRO A 29 -3.57 15.80 2.64
CA PRO A 29 -5.02 15.63 2.46
C PRO A 29 -5.38 14.86 1.18
N HIS A 30 -4.75 15.18 0.06
CA HIS A 30 -4.98 14.50 -1.22
C HIS A 30 -4.62 13.00 -1.16
N VAL A 31 -3.57 12.63 -0.42
CA VAL A 31 -3.20 11.23 -0.20
C VAL A 31 -4.27 10.54 0.63
N VAL A 32 -4.73 11.16 1.70
CA VAL A 32 -5.79 10.58 2.55
C VAL A 32 -7.06 10.36 1.75
N GLU A 33 -7.45 11.30 0.90
CA GLU A 33 -8.62 11.20 0.03
C GLU A 33 -8.47 10.04 -0.97
N TYR A 34 -7.32 9.95 -1.65
CA TYR A 34 -7.02 8.85 -2.56
C TYR A 34 -7.11 7.48 -1.86
N LEU A 35 -6.49 7.33 -0.68
CA LEU A 35 -6.50 6.08 0.07
C LEU A 35 -7.91 5.73 0.61
N LYS A 36 -8.70 6.74 1.02
CA LYS A 36 -10.10 6.54 1.43
C LYS A 36 -10.95 6.07 0.27
N LYS A 37 -10.76 6.63 -0.93
CA LYS A 37 -11.49 6.23 -2.13
C LYS A 37 -11.29 4.76 -2.44
N TRP A 38 -10.04 4.26 -2.34
CA TRP A 38 -9.77 2.83 -2.46
C TRP A 38 -10.45 2.02 -1.35
N LEU A 39 -10.32 2.44 -0.08
CA LEU A 39 -10.87 1.72 1.07
C LEU A 39 -12.41 1.58 1.03
N MET A 40 -13.09 2.60 0.51
CA MET A 40 -14.55 2.69 0.45
C MET A 40 -15.12 2.25 -0.90
N CYS A 41 -14.30 1.80 -1.84
CA CYS A 41 -14.77 1.29 -3.11
C CYS A 41 -15.60 0.01 -2.89
N GLU A 42 -16.70 -0.19 -3.64
CA GLU A 42 -17.57 -1.36 -3.49
C GLU A 42 -16.80 -2.69 -3.64
N GLU A 43 -15.77 -2.72 -4.48
CA GLU A 43 -14.90 -3.89 -4.66
C GLU A 43 -14.10 -4.25 -3.40
N HIS A 44 -13.64 -3.24 -2.65
CA HIS A 44 -12.70 -3.43 -1.54
C HIS A 44 -13.33 -3.29 -0.16
N ILE A 45 -14.54 -2.72 -0.04
CA ILE A 45 -15.19 -2.49 1.25
C ILE A 45 -15.54 -3.79 2.00
N ASN A 46 -15.75 -4.89 1.27
CA ASN A 46 -16.01 -6.21 1.85
C ASN A 46 -14.72 -6.85 2.40
N HIS A 47 -13.58 -6.59 1.76
CA HIS A 47 -12.28 -7.11 2.16
C HIS A 47 -11.18 -6.05 1.94
N PRO A 48 -11.04 -5.06 2.85
CA PRO A 48 -10.13 -3.93 2.69
C PRO A 48 -8.67 -4.30 3.03
N TYR A 49 -8.14 -5.25 2.27
CA TYR A 49 -6.79 -5.78 2.38
C TYR A 49 -6.10 -5.60 1.04
N PRO A 50 -5.42 -4.45 0.82
CA PRO A 50 -4.74 -4.21 -0.43
C PRO A 50 -3.63 -5.24 -0.61
N THR A 51 -3.54 -5.78 -1.82
CA THR A 51 -2.47 -6.65 -2.28
C THR A 51 -1.14 -5.92 -2.30
N GLU A 52 -0.01 -6.65 -2.38
CA GLU A 52 1.31 -6.02 -2.45
C GLU A 52 1.48 -5.16 -3.71
N GLU A 53 0.85 -5.57 -4.80
CA GLU A 53 0.86 -4.85 -6.09
C GLU A 53 0.08 -3.55 -6.00
N GLU A 54 -1.14 -3.58 -5.46
CA GLU A 54 -1.93 -2.37 -5.21
C GLU A 54 -1.16 -1.40 -4.31
N LYS A 55 -0.53 -1.89 -3.23
CA LYS A 55 0.30 -1.04 -2.37
C LYS A 55 1.45 -0.36 -3.13
N LYS A 56 2.10 -1.06 -4.06
CA LYS A 56 3.17 -0.48 -4.89
C LYS A 56 2.63 0.61 -5.80
N VAL A 57 1.47 0.40 -6.41
CA VAL A 57 0.77 1.42 -7.23
C VAL A 57 0.42 2.64 -6.38
N MET A 58 -0.18 2.44 -5.20
CA MET A 58 -0.52 3.55 -4.31
C MET A 58 0.71 4.35 -3.84
N VAL A 59 1.81 3.68 -3.55
CA VAL A 59 3.09 4.34 -3.21
C VAL A 59 3.63 5.13 -4.39
N ALA A 60 3.55 4.59 -5.62
CA ALA A 60 3.97 5.29 -6.82
C ALA A 60 3.11 6.54 -7.09
N ASP A 61 1.79 6.43 -6.94
CA ASP A 61 0.83 7.52 -7.19
C ASP A 61 0.91 8.62 -6.13
N THR A 62 1.05 8.25 -4.86
CA THR A 62 1.00 9.21 -3.74
C THR A 62 2.38 9.69 -3.27
N GLY A 63 3.46 8.99 -3.65
CA GLY A 63 4.82 9.29 -3.24
C GLY A 63 5.11 9.07 -1.75
N ILE A 64 4.23 8.37 -1.01
CA ILE A 64 4.44 8.09 0.42
C ILE A 64 5.22 6.79 0.62
N ASP A 65 5.88 6.68 1.77
CA ASP A 65 6.60 5.45 2.12
C ASP A 65 5.64 4.27 2.37
N MET A 66 6.05 3.07 1.95
CA MET A 66 5.29 1.82 2.12
C MET A 66 4.90 1.55 3.58
N LYS A 67 5.76 1.89 4.55
CA LYS A 67 5.44 1.75 5.98
C LYS A 67 4.30 2.67 6.39
N ARG A 68 4.27 3.91 5.87
CA ARG A 68 3.18 4.86 6.16
C ARG A 68 1.87 4.39 5.56
N LEU A 69 1.89 3.87 4.34
CA LEU A 69 0.73 3.27 3.69
C LEU A 69 0.15 2.12 4.53
N ASN A 70 1.00 1.17 4.94
CA ASN A 70 0.59 0.04 5.76
C ASN A 70 -0.03 0.48 7.10
N ASN A 71 0.63 1.40 7.81
CA ASN A 71 0.10 1.92 9.08
C ASN A 71 -1.24 2.63 8.90
N TRP A 72 -1.39 3.39 7.81
CA TRP A 72 -2.63 4.06 7.50
C TRP A 72 -3.76 3.05 7.28
N PHE A 73 -3.55 2.01 6.47
CA PHE A 73 -4.58 1.00 6.20
C PHE A 73 -5.02 0.24 7.45
N VAL A 74 -4.08 -0.17 8.30
CA VAL A 74 -4.41 -0.87 9.54
C VAL A 74 -5.29 -0.01 10.44
N ASN A 75 -4.90 1.25 10.67
CA ASN A 75 -5.64 2.16 11.53
C ASN A 75 -7.01 2.57 10.93
N ASN A 76 -7.08 2.78 9.61
CA ASN A 76 -8.33 3.20 8.96
C ASN A 76 -9.31 2.04 8.80
N ARG A 77 -8.85 0.82 8.51
CA ARG A 77 -9.71 -0.36 8.50
C ARG A 77 -10.39 -0.55 9.84
N ILE A 78 -9.65 -0.51 10.95
CA ILE A 78 -10.23 -0.68 12.29
C ILE A 78 -11.29 0.41 12.59
N ARG A 79 -11.12 1.62 12.05
CA ARG A 79 -12.05 2.74 12.27
C ARG A 79 -13.32 2.66 11.42
N TYR A 80 -13.18 2.28 10.15
CA TYR A 80 -14.24 2.43 9.15
C TYR A 80 -14.84 1.11 8.69
N TRP A 81 -14.10 0.00 8.80
CA TRP A 81 -14.58 -1.31 8.39
C TRP A 81 -15.19 -2.05 9.58
N LYS A 82 -16.51 -2.18 9.53
CA LYS A 82 -17.26 -3.12 10.37
C LYS A 82 -17.85 -4.17 9.43
N PRO A 83 -17.43 -5.44 9.51
CA PRO A 83 -18.16 -6.50 8.83
C PRO A 83 -19.60 -6.44 9.35
N ARG A 84 -20.55 -6.21 8.45
CA ARG A 84 -21.98 -6.29 8.77
C ARG A 84 -22.41 -7.75 8.82
#